data_AF-A0A166D752-F1
#
_entry.id   AF-A0A166D752-F1
#
_cell.length_a   1.000
_cell.length_b   1.000
_cell.length_c   1.000
_cell.angle_alpha   90.00
_cell.angle_beta   90.00
_cell.angle_gamma   90.00
#
_symmetry.space_group_name_H-M   'P 1'
#
loop_
_entity.id
_entity.type
_entity.pdbx_description
1 polymer ?
#
loop_
_entity_poly.entity_id
_entity_poly.type
_entity_poly.pdbx_seq_one_letter_code
_entity_poly.pdbx_strand_id
1 'polypeptide(L)'
;MDDTACACSATNTLQNEIDEVIIAVSDLENLAYMQQLVLNERMKECRERDALFTLQQALRDRLEALRKTCGILERVAHPQPKKSKLSLLE
;
A
#
# COMPACT_ATOMS: atom_id res chain seq x y z
N MET A 1 -10.90 34.51 -0.41
CA MET A 1 -10.16 33.43 0.25
C MET A 1 -10.28 32.25 -0.70
N ASP A 2 -9.15 31.72 -1.14
CA ASP A 2 -9.02 30.95 -2.39
C ASP A 2 -9.27 29.45 -2.11
N ASP A 3 -10.48 28.97 -2.41
CA ASP A 3 -10.91 27.58 -2.20
C ASP A 3 -9.95 26.58 -2.90
N THR A 4 -9.29 27.02 -3.96
CA THR A 4 -8.26 26.29 -4.69
C THR A 4 -7.04 25.98 -3.83
N ALA A 5 -6.58 26.93 -3.01
CA ALA A 5 -5.42 26.73 -2.14
C ALA A 5 -5.71 25.74 -1.01
N CYS A 6 -6.93 25.77 -0.47
CA CYS A 6 -7.41 24.83 0.55
C CYS A 6 -7.51 23.40 0.02
N ALA A 7 -8.04 23.22 -1.20
CA ALA A 7 -8.10 21.92 -1.87
C ALA A 7 -6.71 21.34 -2.17
N CYS A 8 -5.79 22.17 -2.71
CA CYS A 8 -4.41 21.74 -2.96
C CYS A 8 -3.67 21.33 -1.68
N SER A 9 -3.83 22.08 -0.59
CA SER A 9 -3.21 21.71 0.69
C SER A 9 -3.73 20.39 1.23
N ALA A 10 -5.04 20.13 1.13
CA ALA A 10 -5.64 18.89 1.61
C ALA A 10 -5.19 17.67 0.79
N THR A 11 -5.08 17.80 -0.53
CA THR A 11 -4.57 16.74 -1.41
C THR A 11 -3.10 16.43 -1.11
N ASN A 12 -2.26 17.45 -0.88
CA ASN A 12 -0.86 17.25 -0.53
C ASN A 12 -0.68 16.55 0.82
N THR A 13 -1.48 16.91 1.83
CA THR A 13 -1.46 16.22 3.13
C THR A 13 -1.87 14.75 2.99
N LEU A 14 -2.95 14.47 2.26
CA LEU A 14 -3.40 13.09 2.02
C LEU A 14 -2.35 12.27 1.26
N GLN A 15 -1.67 12.84 0.27
CA GLN A 15 -0.61 12.14 -0.47
C GLN A 15 0.57 11.80 0.44
N ASN A 16 1.03 12.74 1.28
CA ASN A 16 2.11 12.49 2.22
C ASN A 16 1.76 11.35 3.19
N GLU A 17 0.52 11.33 3.71
CA GLU A 17 0.05 10.26 4.58
C GLU A 17 0.03 8.90 3.85
N ILE A 18 -0.40 8.87 2.58
CA ILE A 18 -0.37 7.64 1.77
C ILE A 18 1.07 7.18 1.54
N ASP A 19 1.99 8.09 1.22
CA ASP A 19 3.40 7.77 0.99
C ASP A 19 4.05 7.18 2.25
N GLU A 20 3.76 7.76 3.43
CA GLU A 20 4.22 7.23 4.72
C GLU A 20 3.71 5.81 4.98
N VAL A 21 2.42 5.54 4.68
CA VAL A 21 1.86 4.19 4.79
C VAL A 21 2.53 3.23 3.82
N ILE A 22 2.82 3.64 2.58
CA ILE A 22 3.50 2.80 1.58
C ILE A 22 4.91 2.44 2.05
N ILE A 23 5.65 3.39 2.63
CA ILE A 23 6.98 3.15 3.22
C ILE A 23 6.86 2.12 4.35
N ALA A 24 5.94 2.33 5.29
CA ALA A 24 5.73 1.40 6.40
C ALA A 24 5.33 -0.01 5.92
N VAL A 25 4.49 -0.13 4.88
CA VAL A 25 4.16 -1.41 4.26
C VAL A 25 5.41 -2.08 3.70
N SER A 26 6.27 -1.33 3.00
CA SER A 26 7.52 -1.87 2.46
C SER A 26 8.46 -2.37 3.55
N ASP A 27 8.57 -1.65 4.66
CA ASP A 27 9.37 -2.08 5.82
C ASP A 27 8.81 -3.36 6.45
N LEU A 28 7.49 -3.46 6.58
CA LEU A 28 6.82 -4.66 7.10
C LEU A 28 6.97 -5.86 6.15
N GLU A 29 6.94 -5.65 4.83
CA GLU A 29 7.22 -6.70 3.84
C GLU A 29 8.66 -7.23 3.99
N ASN A 30 9.63 -6.34 4.19
CA ASN A 30 11.02 -6.70 4.44
C ASN A 30 11.18 -7.49 5.75
N LEU A 31 10.53 -7.06 6.82
CA LEU A 31 10.52 -7.79 8.09
C LEU A 31 9.87 -9.17 7.96
N ALA A 32 8.74 -9.25 7.26
CA ALA A 32 8.10 -10.52 6.96
C ALA A 32 8.99 -11.41 6.10
N TYR A 33 9.81 -10.87 5.21
CA TYR A 33 10.83 -11.65 4.49
C TYR A 33 11.91 -12.21 5.41
N MET A 34 12.48 -11.37 6.28
CA MET A 34 13.50 -11.79 7.25
C MET A 34 12.98 -12.86 8.22
N GLN A 35 11.72 -12.74 8.66
CA GLN A 35 11.06 -13.77 9.46
C GLN A 35 11.01 -15.11 8.70
N GLN A 36 10.73 -15.10 7.39
CA GLN A 36 10.71 -16.34 6.59
C GLN A 36 12.07 -17.02 6.60
N LEU A 37 13.11 -16.23 6.38
CA LEU A 37 14.49 -16.70 6.31
C LEU A 37 14.87 -17.37 7.64
N VAL A 38 14.60 -16.69 8.76
CA VAL A 38 14.87 -17.21 10.10
C VAL A 38 14.09 -18.50 10.40
N LEU A 39 12.80 -18.55 10.05
CA LEU A 39 11.97 -19.75 10.26
C LEU A 39 12.48 -20.93 9.43
N ASN A 40 12.86 -20.69 8.18
CA ASN A 40 13.41 -21.72 7.29
C ASN A 40 14.76 -22.26 7.77
N GLU A 41 15.65 -21.39 8.22
CA GLU A 41 17.03 -21.76 8.56
C GLU A 41 17.17 -22.33 9.99
N ARG A 42 16.36 -21.84 10.93
CA ARG A 42 16.60 -22.07 12.36
C ARG A 42 15.57 -22.93 13.06
N MET A 43 14.38 -23.12 12.49
CA MET A 43 13.35 -23.97 13.08
C MET A 43 13.31 -25.34 12.41
N LYS A 44 13.33 -26.38 13.24
CA LYS A 44 13.06 -27.76 12.79
C LYS A 44 11.62 -27.88 12.34
N GLU A 45 11.36 -28.87 11.51
CA GLU A 45 10.00 -29.20 11.07
C GLU A 45 9.16 -29.59 12.28
N CYS A 46 8.20 -28.73 12.63
CA CYS A 46 7.27 -28.95 13.72
C CYS A 46 5.98 -28.15 13.47
N ARG A 47 4.93 -28.49 14.22
CA ARG A 47 3.61 -27.85 14.06
C ARG A 47 3.66 -26.35 14.36
N GLU A 48 4.52 -25.93 15.28
CA GLU A 48 4.73 -24.53 15.63
C GLU A 48 5.35 -23.77 14.45
N ARG A 49 6.31 -24.38 13.74
CA ARG A 49 6.90 -23.81 12.53
C ARG A 49 5.84 -23.59 11.46
N ASP A 50 5.00 -24.60 11.21
CA ASP A 50 3.97 -24.53 10.17
C ASP A 50 2.87 -23.51 10.52
N ALA A 51 2.52 -23.38 11.80
CA ALA A 51 1.62 -22.33 12.29
C ALA A 51 2.23 -20.94 12.08
N LEU A 52 3.52 -20.75 12.35
CA LEU A 52 4.22 -19.49 12.12
C LEU A 52 4.28 -19.15 10.62
N PHE A 53 4.52 -20.11 9.74
CA PHE A 53 4.42 -19.89 8.29
C PHE A 53 3.02 -19.48 7.84
N THR A 54 1.99 -20.09 8.42
CA THR A 54 0.59 -19.74 8.12
C THR A 54 0.29 -18.30 8.53
N LEU A 55 0.69 -17.90 9.75
CA LEU A 55 0.52 -16.52 10.23
C LEU A 55 1.30 -15.52 9.39
N GLN A 56 2.52 -15.91 8.99
CA GLN A 56 3.36 -15.09 8.14
C GLN A 56 2.76 -14.88 6.75
N GLN A 57 2.19 -15.93 6.15
CA GLN A 57 1.51 -15.79 4.86
C GLN A 57 0.29 -14.87 4.99
N ALA A 58 -0.51 -15.03 6.05
CA ALA A 58 -1.64 -14.14 6.31
C ALA A 58 -1.19 -12.68 6.48
N LEU A 59 -0.05 -12.42 7.14
CA LEU A 59 0.52 -11.07 7.25
C LEU A 59 0.85 -10.50 5.86
N ARG A 60 1.50 -11.28 4.99
CA ARG A 60 1.85 -10.84 3.63
C ARG A 60 0.61 -10.51 2.81
N ASP A 61 -0.42 -11.36 2.87
CA ASP A 61 -1.68 -11.12 2.15
C ASP A 61 -2.33 -9.80 2.60
N ARG A 62 -2.25 -9.49 3.91
CA ARG A 62 -2.75 -8.22 4.46
C ARG A 62 -1.95 -7.01 4.03
N LEU A 63 -0.61 -7.13 3.98
CA LEU A 63 0.26 -6.06 3.48
C LEU A 63 0.02 -5.78 2.00
N GLU A 64 -0.16 -6.82 1.19
CA GLU A 64 -0.48 -6.68 -0.24
C GLU A 64 -1.84 -5.99 -0.43
N ALA A 65 -2.85 -6.38 0.35
CA ALA A 65 -4.17 -5.74 0.32
C ALA A 65 -4.09 -4.25 0.73
N LEU A 66 -3.27 -3.91 1.73
CA LEU A 66 -3.04 -2.53 2.14
C LEU A 66 -2.37 -1.72 1.03
N ARG A 67 -1.33 -2.27 0.40
CA ARG A 67 -0.64 -1.62 -0.73
C ARG A 67 -1.59 -1.33 -1.90
N LYS A 68 -2.44 -2.31 -2.24
CA LYS A 68 -3.50 -2.13 -3.25
C LYS A 68 -4.47 -1.01 -2.88
N THR A 69 -4.85 -0.94 -1.60
CA THR A 69 -5.76 0.11 -1.10
C THR A 69 -5.11 1.48 -1.19
N CYS A 70 -3.84 1.63 -0.81
CA CYS A 70 -3.07 2.87 -1.01
C CYS A 70 -3.06 3.29 -2.48
N GLY A 71 -2.76 2.37 -3.41
CA GLY A 71 -2.79 2.67 -4.84
C GLY A 71 -4.18 3.03 -5.41
N ILE A 72 -5.27 2.65 -4.73
CA ILE A 72 -6.62 3.16 -5.05
C ILE A 72 -6.79 4.58 -4.51
N LEU A 73 -6.37 4.83 -3.27
CA LEU A 73 -6.47 6.15 -2.63
C LEU A 73 -5.67 7.21 -3.39
N GLU A 74 -4.47 6.89 -3.88
CA GLU A 74 -3.66 7.80 -4.71
C GLU A 74 -4.42 8.27 -5.97
N ARG A 75 -5.14 7.36 -6.62
CA ARG A 75 -5.95 7.67 -7.82
C ARG A 75 -7.17 8.53 -7.49
N VAL A 76 -7.70 8.43 -6.28
CA VAL A 76 -8.80 9.28 -5.80
C VAL A 76 -8.28 10.66 -5.43
N ALA A 77 -7.12 10.73 -4.77
CA ALA A 77 -6.45 11.99 -4.43
C ALA A 77 -6.04 12.78 -5.68
N HIS A 78 -5.67 12.10 -6.76
CA HIS A 78 -5.33 12.68 -8.06
C HIS A 78 -6.19 12.10 -9.18
N PRO A 79 -7.45 12.57 -9.35
CA PRO A 79 -8.30 12.11 -10.44
C PRO A 79 -7.63 12.46 -11.77
N GLN A 80 -7.24 11.46 -12.56
CA GLN A 80 -6.70 11.75 -13.88
C GLN A 80 -7.76 12.52 -14.70
N PRO A 81 -7.36 13.55 -15.47
CA PRO A 81 -8.30 14.26 -16.32
C PRO A 81 -8.93 13.24 -17.27
N LYS A 82 -10.25 13.06 -17.16
CA LYS A 82 -11.00 12.31 -18.17
C LYS A 82 -10.69 12.99 -19.50
N LYS A 83 -10.08 12.27 -20.44
CA LYS A 83 -10.00 12.71 -21.84
C LYS A 83 -11.43 12.77 -22.36
N SER A 84 -12.13 13.89 -22.12
CA SER A 84 -13.36 14.19 -22.83
C SER A 84 -12.98 14.23 -24.29
N LYS A 85 -13.46 13.27 -25.08
CA LYS A 85 -13.52 13.45 -26.53
C LYS A 85 -14.41 14.67 -26.77
N LEU A 86 -13.80 15.85 -26.79
CA LEU A 86 -14.30 16.99 -27.54
C LEU A 86 -14.36 16.48 -28.98
N SER A 87 -15.51 15.92 -29.35
CA SER A 87 -15.90 15.86 -30.75
C SER A 87 -15.92 17.30 -31.19
N LEU A 88 -14.91 17.65 -31.98
CA LEU A 88 -14.92 18.81 -32.84
C LEU A 88 -16.25 18.72 -33.63
N LEU A 89 -17.25 19.49 -33.20
CA LEU A 89 -18.40 19.77 -34.05
C LEU A 89 -17.91 20.80 -35.05
N GLU A 90 -17.54 20.31 -36.23
CA GLU A 90 -17.51 21.07 -37.48
C GLU A 90 -18.92 21.56 -37.83
#